data_AF-A0A535SAN5-F1
#
_entry.id   AF-A0A535SAN5-F1
#
_cell.length_a   1.000
_cell.length_b   1.000
_cell.length_c   1.000
_cell.angle_alpha   90.00
_cell.angle_beta   90.00
_cell.angle_gamma   90.00
#
_symmetry.space_group_name_H-M   'P 1'
#
loop_
_entity.id
_entity.type
_entity.pdbx_description
1 polymer ?
#
loop_
_entity_poly.entity_id
_entity_poly.type
_entity_poly.pdbx_seq_one_letter_code
_entity_poly.pdbx_strand_id
1 'polypeptide(L)'
;MLISLRPHRTWRPAVAIIAPGYRLPVARLVNPAFDRNLRSADSALDRVVDEGWFIPAGARSSRFRIFLQRPSQMRTYLELISPPRPRFPRGGRARLHELWASAPRGARIEVTEYLVINVLRRR
;
A
#
# COMPACT_ATOMS: atom_id res chain seq x y z
N MET A 1 1.80 -8.09 -23.97
CA MET A 1 0.89 -7.56 -22.93
C MET A 1 1.74 -6.80 -21.93
N LEU A 2 1.28 -5.63 -21.48
CA LEU A 2 1.97 -4.81 -20.48
C LEU A 2 1.05 -4.67 -19.27
N ILE A 3 1.54 -5.05 -18.09
CA ILE A 3 0.85 -4.86 -16.81
C ILE A 3 1.56 -3.73 -16.08
N SER A 4 0.82 -2.69 -15.73
CA SER A 4 1.30 -1.62 -14.85
C SER A 4 0.65 -1.76 -13.48
N LEU A 5 1.49 -1.86 -12.45
CA LEU A 5 1.09 -1.90 -11.05
C LEU A 5 1.52 -0.59 -10.39
N ARG A 6 0.59 0.11 -9.76
CA ARG A 6 0.88 1.39 -9.11
C ARG A 6 0.14 1.56 -7.79
N PRO A 7 0.69 2.32 -6.83
CA PRO A 7 -0.03 2.71 -5.62
C PRO A 7 -1.34 3.43 -5.95
N HIS A 8 -2.38 3.17 -5.16
CA HIS A 8 -3.63 3.91 -5.27
C HIS A 8 -3.46 5.35 -4.74
N ARG A 9 -3.73 6.35 -5.59
CA ARG A 9 -3.47 7.78 -5.32
C ARG A 9 -3.96 8.29 -3.97
N THR A 10 -5.22 7.99 -3.63
CA THR A 10 -5.88 8.51 -2.43
C THR A 10 -5.88 7.51 -1.27
N TRP A 11 -5.45 6.26 -1.50
CA TRP A 11 -5.56 5.25 -0.46
C TRP A 11 -4.33 5.27 0.43
N ARG A 12 -4.58 5.30 1.74
CA ARG A 12 -3.53 5.27 2.76
C ARG A 12 -3.44 3.86 3.34
N PRO A 13 -2.24 3.25 3.40
CA PRO A 13 -2.08 1.94 4.01
C PRO A 13 -2.68 1.91 5.42
N ALA A 14 -3.50 0.92 5.71
CA ALA A 14 -4.14 0.76 7.01
C ALA A 14 -3.42 -0.31 7.82
N VAL A 15 -3.07 0.00 9.08
CA VAL A 15 -2.43 -0.91 10.01
C VAL A 15 -3.45 -1.34 11.05
N ALA A 16 -3.59 -2.65 11.26
CA ALA A 16 -4.42 -3.23 12.30
C ALA A 16 -3.69 -4.40 12.98
N ILE A 17 -4.01 -4.67 14.23
CA ILE A 17 -3.66 -5.93 14.89
C ILE A 17 -4.82 -6.89 14.68
N ILE A 18 -4.54 -8.12 14.27
CA ILE A 18 -5.54 -9.14 13.96
C ILE A 18 -5.25 -10.44 14.72
N ALA A 19 -6.31 -11.15 15.08
CA ALA A 19 -6.31 -12.52 15.58
C ALA A 19 -7.67 -13.17 15.21
N PRO A 20 -7.88 -14.48 15.37
CA PRO A 20 -9.18 -15.09 15.12
C PRO A 20 -10.30 -14.37 15.88
N GLY A 21 -11.31 -13.87 15.15
CA GLY A 21 -12.42 -13.08 15.73
C GLY A 21 -12.05 -11.69 16.26
N TYR A 22 -10.80 -11.24 16.11
CA TYR A 22 -10.29 -10.00 16.68
C TYR A 22 -9.63 -9.12 15.62
N ARG A 23 -10.04 -7.86 15.54
CA ARG A 23 -9.40 -6.86 14.70
C ARG A 23 -9.40 -5.52 15.40
N LEU A 24 -8.20 -4.99 15.65
CA LEU A 24 -8.03 -3.69 16.26
C LEU A 24 -7.30 -2.73 15.31
N PRO A 25 -7.98 -1.72 14.75
CA PRO A 25 -7.34 -0.68 13.95
C PRO A 25 -6.32 0.11 14.77
N VAL A 26 -5.11 0.27 14.22
CA VAL A 26 -4.02 1.00 14.86
C VAL A 26 -3.87 2.40 14.28
N ALA A 27 -3.64 2.49 12.96
CA ALA A 27 -3.41 3.75 12.27
C ALA A 27 -3.65 3.61 10.76
N ARG A 28 -3.86 4.74 10.09
CA ARG A 28 -3.62 4.86 8.64
C ARG A 28 -2.27 5.54 8.44
N LEU A 29 -1.37 4.91 7.70
CA LEU A 29 -0.07 5.49 7.39
C LEU A 29 -0.26 6.75 6.54
N VAL A 30 0.55 7.76 6.83
CA VAL A 30 0.63 8.96 6.04
C VAL A 30 1.57 8.65 4.89
N ASN A 31 1.04 8.65 3.68
CA ASN A 31 1.87 8.59 2.50
C ASN A 31 2.43 10.01 2.24
N PRO A 32 3.75 10.21 2.16
CA PRO A 32 4.29 11.46 1.63
C PRO A 32 3.74 11.73 0.22
N ALA A 33 3.71 12.99 -0.20
CA ALA A 33 3.13 13.38 -1.48
C ALA A 33 3.85 12.65 -2.64
N PHE A 34 3.21 11.60 -3.15
CA PHE A 34 3.63 10.85 -4.34
C PHE A 34 3.16 11.51 -5.64
N ASP A 35 2.43 12.62 -5.55
CA ASP A 35 1.66 13.15 -6.66
C ASP A 35 2.48 13.46 -7.91
N ARG A 36 3.75 13.86 -7.78
CA ARG A 36 4.59 14.10 -8.96
C ARG A 36 4.95 12.80 -9.67
N ASN A 37 5.44 11.80 -8.94
CA ASN A 37 5.85 10.52 -9.53
C ASN A 37 4.65 9.72 -10.06
N LEU A 38 3.53 9.75 -9.33
CA LEU A 38 2.28 9.14 -9.78
C LEU A 38 1.72 9.83 -11.03
N ARG A 39 1.78 11.16 -11.11
CA ARG A 39 1.41 11.91 -12.32
C ARG A 39 2.32 11.56 -13.49
N SER A 40 3.64 11.53 -13.29
CA SER A 40 4.58 11.15 -14.36
C SER A 40 4.34 9.73 -14.87
N ALA A 41 4.08 8.78 -13.97
CA ALA A 41 3.77 7.40 -14.36
C ALA A 41 2.44 7.31 -15.13
N ASP A 42 1.43 8.09 -14.74
CA ASP A 42 0.16 8.17 -15.46
C ASP A 42 0.36 8.76 -16.86
N SER A 43 1.05 9.90 -16.97
CA SER A 43 1.34 10.51 -18.26
C SER A 43 2.17 9.62 -19.18
N ALA A 44 3.05 8.77 -18.63
CA ALA A 44 3.81 7.81 -19.43
C ALA A 44 2.92 6.69 -19.98
N LEU A 45 1.93 6.22 -19.21
CA LEU A 45 0.94 5.25 -19.69
C LEU A 45 0.03 5.87 -20.75
N ASP A 46 -0.45 7.09 -20.50
CA ASP A 46 -1.30 7.82 -21.45
C ASP A 46 -0.56 8.01 -22.78
N ARG A 47 0.72 8.43 -22.72
CA ARG A 47 1.54 8.61 -23.93
C ARG A 47 1.68 7.34 -24.77
N VAL A 48 1.96 6.18 -24.19
CA VAL A 48 2.12 4.93 -24.98
C VAL A 48 0.80 4.43 -25.57
N VAL A 49 -0.33 4.86 -25.03
CA VAL A 49 -1.65 4.63 -25.60
C VAL A 49 -1.93 5.63 -26.72
N ASP A 50 -1.69 6.92 -26.48
CA ASP A 50 -1.91 8.00 -27.46
C ASP A 50 -1.04 7.83 -28.71
N GLU A 51 0.22 7.40 -28.54
CA GLU A 51 1.14 7.08 -29.65
C GLU A 51 0.80 5.76 -30.35
N GLY A 52 -0.20 5.00 -29.88
CA GLY A 52 -0.73 3.82 -30.55
C GLY A 52 0.05 2.52 -30.38
N TRP A 53 1.08 2.48 -29.53
CA TRP A 53 1.87 1.28 -29.23
C TRP A 53 1.05 0.22 -28.48
N PHE A 54 0.10 0.67 -27.66
CA PHE A 54 -0.76 -0.18 -26.84
C PHE A 54 -2.21 0.31 -26.86
N ILE A 55 -3.13 -0.61 -26.56
CA ILE A 55 -4.54 -0.32 -26.32
C ILE A 55 -4.92 -0.70 -24.87
N PRO A 56 -5.80 0.05 -24.21
CA PRO A 56 -6.35 -0.32 -22.90
C PRO A 56 -7.11 -1.64 -22.99
N ALA A 57 -6.79 -2.58 -22.09
CA ALA A 57 -7.48 -3.86 -21.97
C ALA A 57 -8.24 -4.01 -20.64
N GLY A 58 -7.91 -3.18 -19.64
CA GLY A 58 -8.68 -3.09 -18.41
C GLY A 58 -7.93 -2.37 -17.29
N ALA A 59 -8.69 -1.89 -16.30
CA ALA A 59 -8.16 -1.30 -15.08
C ALA A 59 -8.96 -1.79 -13.88
N ARG A 60 -8.28 -2.18 -12.80
CA ARG A 60 -8.95 -2.53 -11.53
C ARG A 60 -8.15 -2.08 -10.32
N SER A 61 -8.86 -1.66 -9.28
CA SER A 61 -8.26 -1.50 -7.96
C SER A 61 -8.27 -2.84 -7.23
N SER A 62 -7.14 -3.21 -6.64
CA SER A 62 -7.00 -4.44 -5.87
C SER A 62 -6.48 -4.13 -4.47
N ARG A 63 -7.04 -4.84 -3.48
CA ARG A 63 -6.60 -4.77 -2.09
C ARG A 63 -5.54 -5.85 -1.85
N PHE A 64 -4.42 -5.47 -1.25
CA PHE A 64 -3.38 -6.40 -0.82
C PHE A 64 -3.18 -6.33 0.69
N ARG A 65 -2.84 -7.46 1.31
CA ARG A 65 -2.66 -7.59 2.77
C ARG A 65 -1.30 -8.20 3.06
N ILE A 66 -0.55 -7.54 3.93
CA ILE A 66 0.74 -8.01 4.43
C ILE A 66 0.57 -8.31 5.91
N PHE A 67 1.12 -9.43 6.35
CA PHE A 67 1.05 -9.86 7.74
C PHE A 67 2.44 -9.87 8.36
N LEU A 68 2.61 -9.09 9.43
CA LEU A 68 3.83 -9.04 10.23
C LEU A 68 3.59 -9.75 11.56
N GLN A 69 4.57 -10.50 12.02
CA GLN A 69 4.48 -11.29 13.25
C GLN A 69 4.74 -10.46 14.52
N ARG A 70 5.37 -9.28 14.39
CA ARG A 70 5.74 -8.42 15.53
C ARG A 70 5.98 -6.96 15.14
N PRO A 71 5.84 -5.98 16.05
CA PRO A 71 6.04 -4.57 15.77
C PRO A 71 7.41 -4.20 15.19
N SER A 72 8.47 -4.92 15.56
CA SER A 72 9.82 -4.65 15.05
C SER A 72 9.94 -4.87 13.53
N GLN A 73 9.13 -5.77 12.95
CA GLN A 73 9.10 -6.00 11.50
C GLN A 73 8.46 -4.85 10.72
N MET A 74 7.71 -3.98 11.40
CA MET A 74 7.14 -2.79 10.78
C MET A 74 8.23 -1.86 10.22
N ARG A 75 9.35 -1.74 10.93
CA ARG A 75 10.49 -0.94 10.43
C ARG A 75 11.03 -1.52 9.13
N THR A 76 11.33 -2.82 9.12
CA THR A 76 11.84 -3.52 7.93
C THR A 76 10.87 -3.42 6.77
N TYR A 77 9.56 -3.61 7.00
CA TYR A 77 8.55 -3.44 5.96
C TYR A 77 8.58 -2.04 5.35
N LEU A 78 8.66 -0.98 6.15
CA LEU A 78 8.73 0.40 5.64
C LEU A 78 10.06 0.69 4.90
N GLU A 79 11.17 0.07 5.33
CA GLU A 79 12.47 0.22 4.70
C GLU A 79 12.53 -0.42 3.30
N LEU A 80 11.78 -1.50 3.07
CA LEU A 80 11.64 -2.16 1.77
C LEU A 80 10.87 -1.31 0.74
N ILE A 81 10.12 -0.30 1.18
CA ILE A 81 9.41 0.60 0.28
C ILE A 81 10.39 1.66 -0.23
N SER A 82 10.48 1.80 -1.56
CA SER A 82 11.28 2.86 -2.18
C SER A 82 10.74 4.23 -1.77
N PRO A 83 11.62 5.22 -1.52
CA PRO A 83 11.17 6.56 -1.20
C PRO A 83 10.24 7.18 -2.27
N PRO A 84 9.29 8.03 -1.84
CA PRO A 84 9.09 8.46 -0.46
C PRO A 84 8.28 7.43 0.35
N ARG A 85 8.69 7.14 1.60
CA ARG A 85 8.14 6.00 2.38
C ARG A 85 6.88 6.39 3.15
N PRO A 86 5.84 5.53 3.21
CA PRO A 86 4.75 5.69 4.17
C PRO A 86 5.30 5.81 5.59
N ARG A 87 4.70 6.67 6.40
CA ARG A 87 5.09 6.88 7.80
C ARG A 87 3.89 6.80 8.72
N PHE A 88 4.12 6.43 9.98
CA PHE A 88 3.06 6.57 10.98
C PHE A 88 2.70 8.06 11.16
N PRO A 89 1.41 8.37 11.41
CA PRO A 89 1.06 9.67 11.96
C PRO A 89 1.74 9.84 13.33
N ARG A 90 1.80 11.09 13.81
CA ARG A 90 2.35 11.39 15.14
C ARG A 90 1.66 10.52 16.21
N GLY A 91 2.44 9.85 17.05
CA GLY A 91 1.95 8.92 18.08
C GLY A 91 1.50 7.54 17.58
N GLY A 92 1.31 7.33 16.26
CA GLY A 92 0.79 6.08 15.72
C GLY A 92 1.69 4.87 15.98
N ARG A 93 3.01 5.06 16.02
CA ARG A 93 3.96 4.00 16.36
C ARG A 93 3.90 3.63 17.84
N ALA A 94 3.79 4.61 18.74
CA ALA A 94 3.62 4.36 20.16
C ALA A 94 2.32 3.58 20.42
N ARG A 95 1.22 4.01 19.80
CA ARG A 95 -0.07 3.31 19.83
C ARG A 95 0.03 1.87 19.32
N LEU A 96 0.80 1.59 18.27
CA LEU A 96 1.04 0.22 17.80
C LEU A 96 1.66 -0.64 18.91
N HIS A 97 2.70 -0.13 19.58
CA HIS A 97 3.39 -0.86 20.63
C HIS A 97 2.51 -1.08 21.86
N GLU A 98 1.76 -0.06 22.27
CA GLU A 98 0.79 -0.13 23.36
C GLU A 98 -0.28 -1.20 23.09
N LEU A 99 -0.96 -1.12 21.95
CA LEU A 99 -1.99 -2.09 21.59
C LEU A 99 -1.44 -3.51 21.38
N TRP A 100 -0.18 -3.63 20.95
CA TRP A 100 0.47 -4.92 20.79
C TRP A 100 0.78 -5.58 22.14
N ALA A 101 1.10 -4.81 23.18
CA ALA A 101 1.40 -5.34 24.50
C ALA A 101 0.21 -6.11 25.11
N SER A 102 -1.02 -5.69 24.77
CA SER A 102 -2.26 -6.35 25.21
C SER A 102 -2.86 -7.30 24.16
N ALA A 103 -2.15 -7.56 23.05
CA ALA A 103 -2.69 -8.37 21.98
C ALA A 103 -2.79 -9.85 22.40
N PRO A 104 -3.83 -10.59 21.96
CA PRO A 104 -3.96 -12.01 22.25
C PRO A 104 -2.81 -12.81 21.63
N ARG A 105 -2.52 -14.00 22.20
CA ARG A 105 -1.53 -14.92 21.63
C ARG A 105 -1.90 -15.28 20.20
N GLY A 106 -0.89 -15.34 19.32
CA GLY A 106 -1.10 -15.59 17.89
C GLY A 106 -1.57 -14.36 17.09
N ALA A 107 -1.66 -13.18 17.72
CA ALA A 107 -1.93 -11.95 16.98
C ALA A 107 -0.85 -11.65 15.93
N ARG A 108 -1.26 -10.97 14.86
CA ARG A 108 -0.41 -10.47 13.78
C ARG A 108 -0.75 -9.01 13.50
N ILE A 109 0.18 -8.28 12.91
CA ILE A 109 -0.08 -6.95 12.39
C ILE A 109 -0.43 -7.10 10.91
N GLU A 110 -1.62 -6.69 10.52
CA GLU A 110 -2.02 -6.57 9.13
C GLU A 110 -1.75 -5.16 8.63
N VAL A 111 -1.04 -5.05 7.50
CA VAL A 111 -0.97 -3.83 6.70
C VAL A 111 -1.79 -4.05 5.44
N THR A 112 -2.86 -3.27 5.28
CA THR A 112 -3.72 -3.31 4.10
C THR A 112 -3.37 -2.16 3.16
N GLU A 113 -3.03 -2.50 1.92
CA GLU A 113 -2.71 -1.58 0.84
C GLU A 113 -3.68 -1.73 -0.34
N TYR A 114 -3.72 -0.71 -1.19
CA TYR A 114 -4.48 -0.74 -2.44
C TYR A 114 -3.57 -0.36 -3.61
N LEU A 115 -3.66 -1.15 -4.67
CA LEU A 115 -2.94 -0.96 -5.91
C LEU A 115 -3.94 -0.80 -7.05
N VAL A 116 -3.58 0.01 -8.04
CA VAL A 116 -4.26 0.05 -9.33
C VAL A 116 -3.47 -0.85 -10.28
N ILE A 117 -4.19 -1.77 -10.90
CA ILE A 117 -3.67 -2.71 -11.90
C ILE A 117 -4.24 -2.27 -13.24
N ASN A 118 -3.38 -1.78 -14.12
CA ASN A 118 -3.71 -1.46 -15.50
C ASN A 118 -3.18 -2.55 -16.42
N VAL A 119 -4.02 -3.02 -17.33
CA VAL A 119 -3.67 -4.01 -18.36
C VAL A 119 -3.72 -3.30 -19.71
N LEU A 120 -2.61 -3.34 -20.42
CA LEU A 120 -2.44 -2.81 -21.76
C LEU A 120 -2.10 -3.97 -22.71
N ARG A 121 -2.80 -4.04 -23.84
CA ARG A 121 -2.50 -5.00 -24.91
C ARG A 121 -1.67 -4.29 -25.97
N ARG A 122 -0.69 -4.99 -26.58
CA ARG A 122 -0.10 -4.45 -27.82
C ARG A 122 -1.21 -4.36 -28.86
N ARG A 123 -1.14 -3.30 -29.67
CA ARG A 123 -2.01 -3.16 -30.81
C ARG A 123 -1.71 -4.25 -31.84
#